data_AF-A0A403M5H8-F1
#
_entry.id   AF-A0A403M5H8-F1
#
_cell.length_a   1.000
_cell.length_b   1.000
_cell.length_c   1.000
_cell.angle_alpha   90.00
_cell.angle_beta   90.00
_cell.angle_gamma   90.00
#
_symmetry.space_group_name_H-M   'P 1'
#
loop_
_entity.id
_entity.type
_entity.pdbx_description
1 polymer ?
#
loop_
_entity_poly.entity_id
_entity_poly.type
_entity_poly.pdbx_seq_one_letter_code
_entity_poly.pdbx_strand_id
1 'polypeptide(L)'
;MGINEIIMYIMMFFMLIAAVDRILSQFGGSARFLGKFGKSIEGSGGQFEEGFMAMGALGLAMVGMTALAPVLAHVLGPVIIPVYEMLGANPSMFAGTLLACDMGGFFLAKELAGIVTIPIGCIAGGLVAMYSGVQINGQPVEFTFALILMNMIPVIIVAILVALGLKFIPEKMINGFQIFAKFLVALITLGLAAAVVKFLLGWELIPGLDPIFMAPGDKPGEVMRAIEVIGSISCVLLGAYPMVLLLTRWFEKPLMSVGKVLNMNNIAAAGMVATLANNIPMFGMMKQMDTRGKVINCAFAVSAAFALGDHLGFAAANMNAMIFPMIVGKLIGGVTAIGVAMMLVPKDDATATKTEAEAQS
;
A
#
# COMPACT_ATOMS: atom_id res chain seq x y z
N MET A 1 -18.64 -18.95 7.21
CA MET A 1 -17.48 -18.06 7.27
C MET A 1 -17.41 -17.26 5.99
N GLY A 2 -17.33 -15.93 6.10
CA GLY A 2 -17.17 -15.06 4.94
C GLY A 2 -15.78 -15.14 4.34
N ILE A 3 -15.60 -14.72 3.09
CA ILE A 3 -14.29 -14.70 2.42
C ILE A 3 -13.25 -13.85 3.19
N ASN A 4 -13.70 -12.73 3.77
CA ASN A 4 -12.86 -11.84 4.56
C ASN A 4 -12.33 -12.53 5.83
N GLU A 5 -13.16 -13.34 6.50
CA GLU A 5 -12.74 -14.12 7.66
C GLU A 5 -11.70 -15.18 7.26
N ILE A 6 -11.92 -15.88 6.14
CA ILE A 6 -10.99 -16.90 5.63
C ILE A 6 -9.60 -16.28 5.40
N ILE A 7 -9.54 -15.08 4.79
CA ILE A 7 -8.28 -14.34 4.58
C ILE A 7 -7.60 -14.08 5.92
N MET A 8 -8.33 -13.59 6.92
CA MET A 8 -7.78 -13.35 8.25
C MET A 8 -7.27 -14.63 8.92
N TYR A 9 -8.00 -15.75 8.83
CA TYR A 9 -7.56 -17.04 9.37
C TYR A 9 -6.27 -17.53 8.71
N ILE A 10 -6.13 -17.37 7.39
CA ILE A 10 -4.90 -17.70 6.67
C ILE A 10 -3.74 -16.87 7.21
N MET A 11 -3.92 -15.57 7.39
CA MET A 11 -2.88 -14.69 7.93
C MET A 11 -2.49 -15.05 9.36
N MET A 12 -3.47 -15.38 10.21
CA MET A 12 -3.22 -15.82 11.59
C MET A 12 -2.46 -17.15 11.62
N PHE A 13 -2.72 -18.06 10.68
CA PHE A 13 -1.94 -19.29 10.55
C PHE A 13 -0.46 -19.01 10.25
N PHE A 14 -0.16 -18.11 9.32
CA PHE A 14 1.23 -17.71 9.03
C PHE A 14 1.87 -16.95 10.18
N MET A 15 1.12 -16.12 10.90
CA MET A 15 1.58 -15.47 12.12
C MET A 15 2.04 -16.50 13.16
N LEU A 16 1.27 -17.57 13.38
CA LEU A 16 1.63 -18.63 14.34
C LEU A 16 2.90 -19.37 13.91
N ILE A 17 3.06 -19.68 12.62
CA ILE A 17 4.30 -20.28 12.09
C ILE A 17 5.50 -19.37 12.38
N ALA A 18 5.35 -18.08 12.10
CA ALA A 18 6.40 -17.09 12.28
C ALA A 18 6.74 -16.87 13.76
N ALA A 19 5.75 -16.88 14.65
CA ALA A 19 5.97 -16.84 16.09
C ALA A 19 6.77 -18.06 16.57
N VAL A 20 6.46 -19.26 16.06
CA VAL A 20 7.25 -20.47 16.35
C VAL A 20 8.69 -20.32 15.83
N ASP A 21 8.89 -19.86 14.59
CA ASP A 21 10.23 -19.61 14.04
C ASP A 21 11.01 -18.59 14.86
N ARG A 22 10.36 -17.50 15.30
CA ARG A 22 10.93 -16.47 16.18
C ARG A 22 11.36 -17.03 17.53
N ILE A 23 10.58 -17.92 18.13
CA ILE A 23 10.95 -18.57 19.39
C ILE A 23 12.16 -19.50 19.15
N LEU A 24 12.10 -20.34 18.12
CA LEU A 24 13.17 -21.30 17.81
C LEU A 24 14.48 -20.61 17.40
N SER A 25 14.43 -19.43 16.78
CA SER A 25 15.63 -18.66 16.44
C SER A 25 16.45 -18.28 17.67
N GLN A 26 15.81 -18.04 18.82
CA GLN A 26 16.49 -17.78 20.10
C GLN A 26 17.29 -18.99 20.62
N PHE A 27 16.92 -20.20 20.19
CA PHE A 27 17.56 -21.45 20.65
C PHE A 27 18.47 -22.10 19.57
N GLY A 28 18.80 -21.37 18.51
CA GLY A 28 19.70 -21.83 17.45
C GLY A 28 19.01 -22.23 16.13
N GLY A 29 17.82 -21.69 15.86
CA GLY A 29 17.17 -21.73 14.56
C GLY A 29 16.17 -22.86 14.37
N SER A 30 15.09 -22.59 13.63
CA SER A 30 14.04 -23.58 13.35
C SER A 30 14.55 -24.79 12.57
N ALA A 31 15.51 -24.62 11.66
CA ALA A 31 16.14 -25.72 10.93
C ALA A 31 16.80 -26.76 11.86
N ARG A 32 17.33 -26.33 13.01
CA ARG A 32 17.95 -27.23 14.00
C ARG A 32 16.92 -28.11 14.69
N PHE A 33 15.76 -27.56 15.06
CA PHE A 33 14.73 -28.28 15.82
C PHE A 33 13.76 -29.05 14.95
N LEU A 34 13.44 -28.52 13.77
CA LEU A 34 12.39 -29.03 12.88
C LEU A 34 12.96 -29.58 11.55
N GLY A 35 14.29 -29.67 11.42
CA GLY A 35 14.97 -30.22 10.25
C GLY A 35 14.57 -29.52 8.94
N LYS A 36 14.14 -30.30 7.95
CA LYS A 36 13.71 -29.78 6.64
C LYS A 36 12.50 -28.84 6.73
N PHE A 37 11.55 -29.11 7.64
CA PHE A 37 10.40 -28.23 7.83
C PHE A 37 10.83 -26.90 8.43
N GLY A 38 11.73 -26.93 9.41
CA GLY A 38 12.35 -25.74 9.98
C GLY A 38 13.03 -24.86 8.93
N LYS A 39 13.86 -25.46 8.07
CA LYS A 39 14.49 -24.74 6.95
C LYS A 39 13.48 -24.09 6.00
N SER A 40 12.30 -24.69 5.85
CA SER A 40 11.22 -24.12 5.04
C SER A 40 10.64 -22.84 5.64
N ILE A 41 10.58 -22.72 6.97
CA ILE A 41 10.00 -21.57 7.68
C ILE A 41 11.04 -20.56 8.18
N GLU A 42 12.32 -20.90 8.12
CA GLU A 42 13.43 -20.10 8.64
C GLU A 42 13.43 -18.65 8.15
N GLY A 43 13.55 -17.69 9.08
CA GLY A 43 13.54 -16.26 8.79
C GLY A 43 12.15 -15.62 8.77
N SER A 44 11.08 -16.42 8.86
CA SER A 44 9.73 -15.90 9.08
C SER A 44 9.59 -15.20 10.43
N GLY A 45 10.35 -15.62 11.45
CA GLY A 45 10.41 -14.96 12.74
C GLY A 45 10.97 -13.54 12.68
N GLY A 46 11.90 -13.26 11.76
CA GLY A 46 12.37 -11.89 11.50
C GLY A 46 11.28 -11.04 10.85
N GLN A 47 10.52 -11.60 9.91
CA GLN A 47 9.38 -10.89 9.30
C GLN A 47 8.24 -10.64 10.30
N PHE A 48 8.07 -11.51 11.29
CA PHE A 48 7.14 -11.28 12.40
C PHE A 48 7.55 -10.02 13.18
N GLU A 49 8.83 -9.87 13.50
CA GLU A 49 9.34 -8.67 14.18
C GLU A 49 9.17 -7.42 13.31
N GLU A 50 9.54 -7.52 12.03
CA GLU A 50 9.44 -6.41 11.09
C GLU A 50 7.99 -5.93 10.92
N GLY A 51 7.01 -6.85 10.91
CA GLY A 51 5.60 -6.53 10.87
C GLY A 51 5.13 -5.68 12.05
N PHE A 52 5.70 -5.92 13.25
CA PHE A 52 5.41 -5.08 14.41
C PHE A 52 6.20 -3.75 14.37
N MET A 53 7.47 -3.80 13.99
CA MET A 53 8.34 -2.62 13.90
C MET A 53 7.87 -1.61 12.84
N ALA A 54 7.12 -2.06 11.84
CA ALA A 54 6.42 -1.20 10.88
C ALA A 54 5.50 -0.16 11.55
N MET A 55 5.06 -0.39 12.80
CA MET A 55 4.29 0.57 13.61
C MET A 55 4.94 1.96 13.64
N GLY A 56 6.27 2.04 13.80
CA GLY A 56 6.97 3.33 13.88
C GLY A 56 6.92 4.11 12.57
N ALA A 57 7.19 3.44 11.45
CA ALA A 57 7.13 4.04 10.12
C ALA A 57 5.70 4.46 9.74
N LEU A 58 4.71 3.59 10.02
CA LEU A 58 3.29 3.89 9.84
C LEU A 58 2.86 5.07 10.71
N GLY A 59 3.35 5.14 11.95
CA GLY A 59 3.07 6.24 12.88
C GLY A 59 3.56 7.59 12.36
N LEU A 60 4.78 7.65 11.86
CA LEU A 60 5.35 8.86 11.27
C LEU A 60 4.54 9.36 10.06
N ALA A 61 4.04 8.44 9.23
CA ALA A 61 3.29 8.79 8.02
C ALA A 61 1.81 9.11 8.30
N MET A 62 1.12 8.30 9.12
CA MET A 62 -0.34 8.34 9.24
C MET A 62 -0.83 9.28 10.34
N VAL A 63 -0.17 9.31 11.52
CA VAL A 63 -0.72 10.05 12.68
C VAL A 63 -0.90 11.53 12.37
N GLY A 64 0.12 12.16 11.76
CA GLY A 64 0.06 13.57 11.41
C GLY A 64 -1.03 13.87 10.38
N MET A 65 -1.18 13.02 9.37
CA MET A 65 -2.19 13.20 8.33
C MET A 65 -3.60 12.96 8.85
N THR A 66 -3.83 11.92 9.65
CA THR A 66 -5.13 11.63 10.26
C THR A 66 -5.56 12.75 11.21
N ALA A 67 -4.64 13.24 12.06
CA ALA A 67 -4.92 14.35 12.95
C ALA A 67 -5.24 15.66 12.19
N LEU A 68 -4.56 15.90 11.06
CA LEU A 68 -4.78 17.08 10.20
C LEU A 68 -6.00 16.97 9.29
N ALA A 69 -6.57 15.78 9.09
CA ALA A 69 -7.64 15.56 8.11
C ALA A 69 -8.83 16.53 8.27
N PRO A 70 -9.36 16.80 9.49
CA PRO A 70 -10.45 17.76 9.66
C PRO A 70 -10.03 19.20 9.30
N VAL A 71 -8.80 19.59 9.64
CA VAL A 71 -8.26 20.92 9.33
C VAL A 71 -8.11 21.11 7.83
N LEU A 72 -7.57 20.11 7.13
CA LEU A 72 -7.46 20.13 5.68
C LEU A 72 -8.84 20.18 5.01
N ALA A 73 -9.80 19.41 5.51
CA ALA A 73 -11.18 19.45 5.02
C ALA A 73 -11.82 20.82 5.21
N HIS A 74 -11.57 21.50 6.34
CA HIS A 74 -12.08 22.83 6.59
C HIS A 74 -11.44 23.90 5.69
N VAL A 75 -10.11 23.86 5.52
CA VAL A 75 -9.35 24.84 4.73
C VAL A 75 -9.61 24.68 3.24
N LEU A 76 -9.60 23.44 2.75
CA LEU A 76 -9.73 23.16 1.32
C LEU A 76 -11.18 22.94 0.88
N GLY A 77 -12.09 22.65 1.82
CA GLY A 77 -13.51 22.39 1.58
C GLY A 77 -14.24 23.43 0.73
N PRO A 78 -14.05 24.75 0.95
CA PRO A 78 -14.70 25.78 0.13
C PRO A 78 -14.42 25.69 -1.38
N VAL A 79 -13.29 25.08 -1.76
CA VAL A 79 -12.92 24.87 -3.17
C VAL A 79 -13.22 23.44 -3.61
N ILE A 80 -12.89 22.45 -2.78
CA ILE A 80 -13.04 21.03 -3.14
C ILE A 80 -14.50 20.63 -3.25
N ILE A 81 -15.32 21.00 -2.27
CA ILE A 81 -16.72 20.53 -2.19
C ILE A 81 -17.49 20.93 -3.45
N PRO A 82 -17.50 22.21 -3.88
CA PRO A 82 -18.19 22.59 -5.11
C PRO A 82 -17.66 21.88 -6.35
N VAL A 83 -16.34 21.67 -6.45
CA VAL A 83 -15.72 20.99 -7.60
C VAL A 83 -16.13 19.52 -7.65
N TYR A 84 -16.10 18.81 -6.53
CA TYR A 84 -16.48 17.40 -6.47
C TYR A 84 -17.98 17.21 -6.70
N GLU A 85 -18.83 18.03 -6.08
CA GLU A 85 -20.28 17.99 -6.28
C GLU A 85 -20.68 18.32 -7.73
N MET A 86 -20.01 19.29 -8.37
CA MET A 86 -20.20 19.59 -9.79
C MET A 86 -19.89 18.39 -10.70
N LEU A 87 -18.91 17.57 -10.32
CA LEU A 87 -18.56 16.33 -11.02
C LEU A 87 -19.46 15.14 -10.61
N GLY A 88 -20.38 15.33 -9.66
CA GLY A 88 -21.20 14.26 -9.07
C GLY A 88 -20.41 13.33 -8.12
N ALA A 89 -19.19 13.69 -7.75
CA ALA A 89 -18.30 12.91 -6.90
C ALA A 89 -18.43 13.31 -5.42
N ASN A 90 -18.12 12.38 -4.52
CA ASN A 90 -18.11 12.62 -3.08
C ASN A 90 -16.83 13.39 -2.68
N PRO A 91 -16.92 14.58 -2.04
CA PRO A 91 -15.76 15.37 -1.63
C PRO A 91 -14.76 14.62 -0.72
N SER A 92 -15.22 13.63 0.05
CA SER A 92 -14.35 12.79 0.91
C SER A 92 -13.31 12.01 0.11
N MET A 93 -13.54 11.80 -1.20
CA MET A 93 -12.57 11.17 -2.10
C MET A 93 -11.35 12.05 -2.36
N PHE A 94 -11.39 13.35 -2.07
CA PHE A 94 -10.28 14.25 -2.34
C PHE A 94 -8.99 13.86 -1.62
N ALA A 95 -9.10 13.53 -0.33
CA ALA A 95 -7.95 13.07 0.45
C ALA A 95 -7.29 11.86 -0.22
N GLY A 96 -8.08 10.86 -0.63
CA GLY A 96 -7.59 9.68 -1.35
C GLY A 96 -7.14 9.94 -2.80
N THR A 97 -7.61 11.01 -3.44
CA THR A 97 -7.25 11.35 -4.83
C THR A 97 -5.88 12.02 -4.91
N LEU A 98 -5.54 12.87 -3.93
CA LEU A 98 -4.38 13.77 -3.99
C LEU A 98 -3.30 13.42 -2.95
N LEU A 99 -3.69 12.97 -1.75
CA LEU A 99 -2.75 12.63 -0.68
C LEU A 99 -2.24 11.18 -0.76
N ALA A 100 -2.98 10.27 -1.39
CA ALA A 100 -2.56 8.88 -1.58
C ALA A 100 -1.36 8.72 -2.55
N CYS A 101 -0.89 9.81 -3.16
CA CYS A 101 0.29 9.81 -4.03
C CYS A 101 1.63 9.83 -3.25
N ASP A 102 1.63 9.90 -1.92
CA ASP A 102 2.85 10.08 -1.12
C ASP A 102 3.64 8.78 -0.82
N MET A 103 4.00 8.00 -1.84
CA MET A 103 4.96 6.90 -1.68
C MET A 103 6.40 7.26 -2.07
N GLY A 104 6.76 8.55 -1.94
CA GLY A 104 8.13 9.04 -2.05
C GLY A 104 8.47 9.64 -3.41
N GLY A 105 8.88 10.92 -3.39
CA GLY A 105 9.26 11.75 -4.54
C GLY A 105 10.37 11.19 -5.46
N PHE A 106 11.13 10.18 -5.02
CA PHE A 106 12.28 9.67 -5.77
C PHE A 106 11.94 8.48 -6.69
N PHE A 107 10.88 7.72 -6.41
CA PHE A 107 10.43 6.57 -7.23
C PHE A 107 9.33 6.93 -8.24
N LEU A 108 8.63 8.04 -7.99
CA LEU A 108 7.55 8.59 -8.82
C LEU A 108 7.88 8.72 -10.31
N ALA A 109 9.14 8.92 -10.72
CA ALA A 109 9.50 9.04 -12.14
C ALA A 109 9.43 7.72 -12.94
N LYS A 110 9.51 6.54 -12.28
CA LYS A 110 9.41 5.22 -12.95
C LYS A 110 8.09 4.52 -12.69
N GLU A 111 7.34 4.96 -11.68
CA GLU A 111 6.06 4.42 -11.22
C GLU A 111 4.85 4.84 -12.06
N LEU A 112 5.03 5.80 -12.96
CA LEU A 112 4.00 6.51 -13.71
C LEU A 112 3.02 5.64 -14.51
N ALA A 113 3.49 4.50 -15.01
CA ALA A 113 2.63 3.54 -15.71
C ALA A 113 1.50 3.00 -14.80
N GLY A 114 1.77 2.90 -13.49
CA GLY A 114 0.80 2.40 -12.52
C GLY A 114 -0.22 3.44 -12.04
N ILE A 115 0.06 4.75 -12.17
CA ILE A 115 -0.92 5.79 -11.78
C ILE A 115 -2.12 5.76 -12.74
N VAL A 116 -1.88 5.53 -14.03
CA VAL A 116 -2.92 5.46 -15.07
C VAL A 116 -3.87 4.28 -14.84
N THR A 117 -3.44 3.26 -14.10
CA THR A 117 -4.22 2.04 -13.85
C THR A 117 -4.97 2.04 -12.52
N ILE A 118 -4.73 3.04 -11.65
CA ILE A 118 -5.48 3.22 -10.40
C ILE A 118 -6.99 3.24 -10.65
N PRO A 119 -7.55 4.02 -11.61
CA PRO A 119 -8.99 4.00 -11.87
C PRO A 119 -9.51 2.62 -12.23
N ILE A 120 -8.75 1.83 -12.99
CA ILE A 120 -9.15 0.47 -13.39
C ILE A 120 -9.26 -0.43 -12.15
N GLY A 121 -8.28 -0.35 -11.25
CA GLY A 121 -8.31 -1.06 -9.98
C GLY A 121 -9.48 -0.65 -9.09
N CYS A 122 -9.71 0.65 -8.93
CA CYS A 122 -10.82 1.17 -8.13
C CYS A 122 -12.20 0.77 -8.69
N ILE A 123 -12.38 0.80 -10.01
CA ILE A 123 -13.62 0.32 -10.66
C ILE A 123 -13.81 -1.17 -10.36
N ALA A 124 -12.77 -1.99 -10.53
CA ALA A 124 -12.89 -3.42 -10.32
C ALA A 124 -13.20 -3.77 -8.85
N GLY A 125 -12.55 -3.09 -7.90
CA GLY A 125 -12.86 -3.23 -6.47
C GLY A 125 -14.28 -2.76 -6.15
N GLY A 126 -14.73 -1.63 -6.72
CA GLY A 126 -16.10 -1.13 -6.57
C GLY A 126 -17.15 -2.09 -7.11
N LEU A 127 -16.91 -2.69 -8.28
CA LEU A 127 -17.79 -3.70 -8.86
C LEU A 127 -17.88 -4.94 -7.96
N VAL A 128 -16.78 -5.41 -7.38
CA VAL A 128 -16.82 -6.49 -6.40
C VAL A 128 -17.61 -6.07 -5.15
N ALA A 129 -17.41 -4.85 -4.65
CA ALA A 129 -18.15 -4.33 -3.49
C ALA A 129 -19.67 -4.30 -3.74
N MET A 130 -20.10 -3.94 -4.95
CA MET A 130 -21.50 -3.95 -5.39
C MET A 130 -22.16 -5.32 -5.26
N TYR A 131 -21.43 -6.40 -5.52
CA TYR A 131 -21.94 -7.78 -5.40
C TYR A 131 -21.61 -8.47 -4.09
N SER A 132 -20.84 -7.82 -3.20
CA SER A 132 -20.35 -8.44 -1.95
C SER A 132 -21.31 -8.30 -0.77
N GLY A 133 -22.44 -7.59 -0.92
CA GLY A 133 -23.41 -7.38 0.16
C GLY A 133 -22.79 -6.70 1.37
N VAL A 134 -21.93 -5.70 1.13
CA VAL A 134 -21.16 -4.99 2.17
C VAL A 134 -22.12 -4.40 3.20
N GLN A 135 -21.85 -4.67 4.47
CA GLN A 135 -22.57 -4.06 5.60
C GLN A 135 -21.59 -3.30 6.48
N ILE A 136 -21.96 -2.09 6.87
CA ILE A 136 -21.23 -1.29 7.85
C ILE A 136 -22.19 -1.05 9.02
N ASN A 137 -21.80 -1.46 10.23
CA ASN A 137 -22.61 -1.34 11.44
C ASN A 137 -24.01 -1.97 11.33
N GLY A 138 -24.10 -3.11 10.61
CA GLY A 138 -25.37 -3.83 10.39
C GLY A 138 -26.29 -3.20 9.34
N GLN A 139 -25.89 -2.08 8.72
CA GLN A 139 -26.63 -1.46 7.62
C GLN A 139 -26.01 -1.86 6.27
N PRO A 140 -26.82 -2.28 5.28
CA PRO A 140 -26.32 -2.56 3.95
C PRO A 140 -25.83 -1.27 3.28
N VAL A 141 -24.65 -1.35 2.67
CA VAL A 141 -24.10 -0.28 1.84
C VAL A 141 -24.32 -0.66 0.38
N GLU A 142 -25.19 0.09 -0.29
CA GLU A 142 -25.45 -0.11 -1.71
C GLU A 142 -24.42 0.64 -2.56
N PHE A 143 -23.54 -0.12 -3.22
CA PHE A 143 -22.68 0.42 -4.25
C PHE A 143 -23.41 0.35 -5.58
N THR A 144 -23.85 1.49 -6.11
CA THR A 144 -24.39 1.55 -7.47
C THR A 144 -23.28 1.75 -8.48
N PHE A 145 -23.48 1.27 -9.71
CA PHE A 145 -22.55 1.51 -10.80
C PHE A 145 -22.31 3.00 -11.05
N ALA A 146 -23.36 3.81 -10.94
CA ALA A 146 -23.28 5.27 -11.04
C ALA A 146 -22.40 5.88 -9.94
N LEU A 147 -22.57 5.46 -8.68
CA LEU A 147 -21.75 5.93 -7.55
C LEU A 147 -20.28 5.60 -7.77
N ILE A 148 -19.97 4.39 -8.24
CA ILE A 148 -18.59 3.99 -8.53
C ILE A 148 -18.01 4.89 -9.61
N LEU A 149 -18.68 5.01 -10.76
CA LEU A 149 -18.15 5.80 -11.88
C LEU A 149 -18.01 7.29 -11.55
N MET A 150 -18.99 7.90 -10.88
CA MET A 150 -18.94 9.32 -10.51
C MET A 150 -17.78 9.63 -9.58
N ASN A 151 -17.54 8.78 -8.57
CA ASN A 151 -16.40 8.94 -7.68
C ASN A 151 -15.04 8.70 -8.38
N MET A 152 -15.04 8.01 -9.53
CA MET A 152 -13.84 7.82 -10.35
C MET A 152 -13.56 8.99 -11.29
N ILE A 153 -14.52 9.88 -11.58
CA ILE A 153 -14.31 11.02 -12.47
C ILE A 153 -13.12 11.89 -12.03
N PRO A 154 -13.01 12.34 -10.77
CA PRO A 154 -11.86 13.13 -10.32
C PRO A 154 -10.53 12.37 -10.46
N VAL A 155 -10.54 11.08 -10.11
CA VAL A 155 -9.34 10.21 -10.18
C VAL A 155 -8.88 10.03 -11.63
N ILE A 156 -9.82 9.82 -12.56
CA ILE A 156 -9.55 9.70 -14.00
C ILE A 156 -8.97 11.01 -14.54
N ILE A 157 -9.55 12.17 -14.17
CA ILE A 157 -9.03 13.48 -14.59
C ILE A 157 -7.58 13.65 -14.14
N VAL A 158 -7.29 13.38 -12.85
CA VAL A 158 -5.92 13.47 -12.33
C VAL A 158 -4.99 12.50 -13.04
N ALA A 159 -5.39 11.25 -13.23
CA ALA A 159 -4.60 10.24 -13.93
C ALA A 159 -4.26 10.66 -15.38
N ILE A 160 -5.23 11.23 -16.11
CA ILE A 160 -5.03 11.75 -17.47
C ILE A 160 -4.10 12.95 -17.46
N LEU A 161 -4.28 13.91 -16.55
CA LEU A 161 -3.43 15.10 -16.45
C LEU A 161 -1.98 14.72 -16.15
N VAL A 162 -1.78 13.77 -15.24
CA VAL A 162 -0.45 13.22 -14.92
C VAL A 162 0.14 12.56 -16.15
N ALA A 163 -0.60 11.67 -16.83
CA ALA A 163 -0.14 10.99 -18.03
C ALA A 163 0.26 11.97 -19.15
N LEU A 164 -0.56 13.00 -19.41
CA LEU A 164 -0.28 14.03 -20.42
C LEU A 164 0.92 14.89 -20.02
N GLY A 165 0.98 15.33 -18.77
CA GLY A 165 2.11 16.10 -18.23
C GLY A 165 3.42 15.35 -18.41
N LEU A 166 3.44 14.04 -18.19
CA LEU A 166 4.64 13.23 -18.33
C LEU A 166 5.01 12.96 -19.78
N LYS A 167 4.00 12.84 -20.66
CA LYS A 167 4.24 12.70 -22.10
C LYS A 167 4.88 13.95 -22.70
N PHE A 168 4.47 15.14 -22.25
CA PHE A 168 4.87 16.40 -22.87
C PHE A 168 5.95 17.17 -22.11
N ILE A 169 5.98 17.08 -20.78
CA ILE A 169 6.87 17.85 -19.89
C ILE A 169 7.38 17.00 -18.69
N PRO A 170 8.02 15.84 -18.93
CA PRO A 170 8.37 14.86 -17.89
C PRO A 170 9.26 15.43 -16.77
N GLU A 171 10.33 16.15 -17.11
CA GLU A 171 11.25 16.72 -16.11
C GLU A 171 10.55 17.71 -15.16
N LYS A 172 9.69 18.57 -15.70
CA LYS A 172 8.93 19.54 -14.91
C LYS A 172 7.91 18.84 -14.01
N MET A 173 7.22 17.82 -14.51
CA MET A 173 6.29 17.03 -13.71
C MET A 173 7.00 16.31 -12.56
N ILE A 174 8.13 15.65 -12.84
CA ILE A 174 8.92 14.95 -11.81
C ILE A 174 9.39 15.93 -10.74
N ASN A 175 9.96 17.07 -11.14
CA ASN A 175 10.41 18.09 -10.19
C ASN A 175 9.23 18.68 -9.38
N GLY A 176 8.09 18.91 -10.02
CA GLY A 176 6.87 19.38 -9.35
C GLY A 176 6.36 18.39 -8.30
N PHE A 177 6.29 17.10 -8.64
CA PHE A 177 5.93 16.03 -7.71
C PHE A 177 6.91 15.91 -6.54
N GLN A 178 8.21 16.06 -6.78
CA GLN A 178 9.21 16.05 -5.71
C GLN A 178 9.03 17.21 -4.73
N ILE A 179 8.72 18.41 -5.23
CA ILE A 179 8.44 19.56 -4.36
C ILE A 179 7.15 19.33 -3.58
N PHE A 180 6.11 18.84 -4.24
CA PHE A 180 4.84 18.49 -3.61
C PHE A 180 5.02 17.46 -2.49
N ALA A 181 5.75 16.36 -2.74
CA ALA A 181 6.04 15.35 -1.74
C ALA A 181 6.81 15.93 -0.54
N LYS A 182 7.81 16.78 -0.77
CA LYS A 182 8.54 17.46 0.31
C LYS A 182 7.64 18.35 1.17
N PHE A 183 6.75 19.11 0.53
CA PHE A 183 5.76 19.93 1.25
C PHE A 183 4.81 19.07 2.07
N LEU A 184 4.33 17.97 1.49
CA LEU A 184 3.41 17.06 2.15
C LEU A 184 4.08 16.37 3.36
N VAL A 185 5.32 15.91 3.23
CA VAL A 185 6.12 15.39 4.37
C VAL A 185 6.28 16.44 5.47
N ALA A 186 6.58 17.70 5.12
CA ALA A 186 6.69 18.77 6.10
C ALA A 186 5.35 19.02 6.83
N LEU A 187 4.24 19.04 6.07
CA LEU A 187 2.90 19.20 6.61
C LEU A 187 2.52 18.05 7.56
N ILE A 188 2.72 16.78 7.17
CA ILE A 188 2.49 15.62 8.03
C ILE A 188 3.31 15.72 9.32
N THR A 189 4.60 16.08 9.19
CA THR A 189 5.50 16.19 10.34
C THR A 189 5.04 17.27 11.31
N LEU A 190 4.61 18.43 10.81
CA LEU A 190 4.05 19.50 11.64
C LEU A 190 2.73 19.08 12.29
N GLY A 191 1.86 18.39 11.54
CA GLY A 191 0.61 17.83 12.06
C GLY A 191 0.84 16.85 13.20
N LEU A 192 1.80 15.93 13.03
CA LEU A 192 2.20 14.98 14.06
C LEU A 192 2.73 15.70 15.29
N ALA A 193 3.66 16.64 15.13
CA ALA A 193 4.22 17.39 16.24
C ALA A 193 3.14 18.16 17.01
N ALA A 194 2.24 18.85 16.30
CA ALA A 194 1.13 19.58 16.90
C ALA A 194 0.15 18.65 17.62
N ALA A 195 -0.16 17.49 17.05
CA ALA A 195 -1.04 16.49 17.67
C ALA A 195 -0.44 15.89 18.95
N VAL A 196 0.88 15.61 18.94
CA VAL A 196 1.60 15.12 20.14
C VAL A 196 1.66 16.20 21.21
N VAL A 197 1.91 17.47 20.85
CA VAL A 197 1.87 18.60 21.79
C VAL A 197 0.48 18.77 22.39
N LYS A 198 -0.58 18.69 21.57
CA LYS A 198 -1.97 18.74 22.04
C LYS A 198 -2.26 17.59 23.02
N PHE A 199 -1.79 16.39 22.74
CA PHE A 199 -2.00 15.22 23.61
C PHE A 199 -1.23 15.32 24.94
N LEU A 200 0.06 15.65 24.91
CA LEU A 200 0.91 15.62 26.10
C LEU A 200 0.79 16.88 26.96
N LEU A 201 0.63 18.05 26.35
CA LEU A 201 0.65 19.35 27.04
C LEU A 201 -0.73 20.01 27.09
N GLY A 202 -1.71 19.51 26.35
CA GLY A 202 -3.03 20.14 26.21
C GLY A 202 -3.01 21.41 25.37
N TRP A 203 -1.89 21.74 24.70
CA TRP A 203 -1.76 22.97 23.91
C TRP A 203 -2.32 22.78 22.51
N GLU A 204 -3.34 23.55 22.17
CA GLU A 204 -3.94 23.52 20.84
C GLU A 204 -3.20 24.47 19.88
N LEU A 205 -2.08 23.99 19.32
CA LEU A 205 -1.29 24.74 18.35
C LEU A 205 -2.02 24.96 17.01
N ILE A 206 -2.78 23.95 16.58
CA ILE A 206 -3.60 23.98 15.37
C ILE A 206 -5.04 23.69 15.77
N PRO A 207 -5.96 24.66 15.64
CA PRO A 207 -7.37 24.44 15.95
C PRO A 207 -7.98 23.34 15.08
N GLY A 208 -8.77 22.46 15.69
CA GLY A 208 -9.53 21.42 14.96
C GLY A 208 -8.74 20.15 14.64
N LEU A 209 -7.54 19.98 15.22
CA LEU A 209 -6.83 18.69 15.17
C LEU A 209 -7.65 17.58 15.84
N ASP A 210 -7.79 16.45 15.14
CA ASP A 210 -8.41 15.24 15.69
C ASP A 210 -7.51 14.60 16.77
N PRO A 211 -8.08 14.04 17.85
CA PRO A 211 -7.31 13.31 18.86
C PRO A 211 -6.60 12.07 18.29
N ILE A 212 -5.33 11.89 18.66
CA ILE A 212 -4.52 10.73 18.22
C ILE A 212 -4.72 9.48 19.08
N PHE A 213 -5.20 9.66 20.31
CA PHE A 213 -5.67 8.64 21.24
C PHE A 213 -7.16 8.83 21.52
N MET A 214 -7.78 7.83 22.14
CA MET A 214 -9.18 7.90 22.57
C MET A 214 -9.46 9.16 23.40
N ALA A 215 -10.52 9.87 23.04
CA ALA A 215 -11.00 11.06 23.71
C ALA A 215 -12.29 10.77 24.49
N PRO A 216 -12.67 11.62 25.47
CA PRO A 216 -13.94 11.48 26.17
C PRO A 216 -15.13 11.43 25.19
N GLY A 217 -15.90 10.34 25.23
CA GLY A 217 -17.01 10.07 24.32
C GLY A 217 -16.71 8.99 23.28
N ASP A 218 -15.44 8.66 23.04
CA ASP A 218 -15.07 7.52 22.21
C ASP A 218 -15.40 6.21 22.91
N LYS A 219 -15.87 5.22 22.15
CA LYS A 219 -16.12 3.85 22.62
C LYS A 219 -15.16 2.88 21.94
N PRO A 220 -14.50 1.99 22.70
CA PRO A 220 -13.60 0.99 22.14
C PRO A 220 -14.33 0.13 21.10
N GLY A 221 -13.71 -0.03 19.92
CA GLY A 221 -14.28 -0.81 18.81
C GLY A 221 -15.35 -0.12 17.97
N GLU A 222 -15.85 1.06 18.37
CA GLU A 222 -16.71 1.90 17.52
C GLU A 222 -15.90 3.03 16.84
N VAL A 223 -14.96 3.65 17.58
CA VAL A 223 -14.11 4.72 17.08
C VAL A 223 -12.66 4.35 17.29
N MET A 224 -11.93 4.13 16.21
CA MET A 224 -10.50 3.89 16.25
C MET A 224 -9.75 5.17 15.89
N ARG A 225 -8.94 5.66 16.84
CA ARG A 225 -8.07 6.83 16.61
C ARG A 225 -6.76 6.41 15.97
N ALA A 226 -5.97 7.39 15.50
CA ALA A 226 -4.77 7.14 14.70
C ALA A 226 -3.85 6.06 15.30
N ILE A 227 -3.54 6.14 16.60
CA ILE A 227 -2.63 5.17 17.25
C ILE A 227 -3.23 3.76 17.33
N GLU A 228 -4.53 3.65 17.62
CA GLU A 228 -5.21 2.36 17.68
C GLU A 228 -5.29 1.70 16.30
N VAL A 229 -5.60 2.48 15.26
CA VAL A 229 -5.57 2.02 13.86
C VAL A 229 -4.19 1.46 13.50
N ILE A 230 -3.12 2.17 13.83
CA ILE A 230 -1.76 1.70 13.53
C ILE A 230 -1.43 0.43 14.30
N GLY A 231 -1.78 0.36 15.59
CA GLY A 231 -1.60 -0.84 16.40
C GLY A 231 -2.32 -2.05 15.81
N SER A 232 -3.56 -1.88 15.36
CA SER A 232 -4.33 -2.93 14.69
C SER A 232 -3.73 -3.33 13.35
N ILE A 233 -3.22 -2.39 12.54
CA ILE A 233 -2.48 -2.72 11.32
C ILE A 233 -1.28 -3.59 11.67
N SER A 234 -0.46 -3.19 12.64
CA SER A 234 0.73 -3.96 13.06
C SER A 234 0.40 -5.37 13.50
N CYS A 235 -0.71 -5.59 14.22
CA CYS A 235 -1.19 -6.93 14.57
C CYS A 235 -1.47 -7.79 13.32
N VAL A 236 -2.04 -7.21 12.26
CA VAL A 236 -2.28 -7.93 11.00
C VAL A 236 -0.96 -8.19 10.26
N LEU A 237 -0.02 -7.24 10.28
CA LEU A 237 1.29 -7.36 9.64
C LEU A 237 2.16 -8.49 10.21
N LEU A 238 1.98 -8.83 11.50
CA LEU A 238 2.62 -10.00 12.12
C LEU A 238 2.37 -11.31 11.35
N GLY A 239 1.23 -11.43 10.66
CA GLY A 239 0.92 -12.57 9.79
C GLY A 239 1.23 -12.29 8.32
N ALA A 240 0.99 -11.06 7.87
CA ALA A 240 1.10 -10.66 6.47
C ALA A 240 2.53 -10.76 5.92
N TYR A 241 3.52 -10.23 6.65
CA TYR A 241 4.90 -10.22 6.16
C TYR A 241 5.50 -11.63 6.13
N PRO A 242 5.35 -12.46 7.19
CA PRO A 242 5.76 -13.86 7.12
C PRO A 242 5.04 -14.65 6.05
N MET A 243 3.73 -14.43 5.85
CA MET A 243 2.97 -15.07 4.78
C MET A 243 3.63 -14.79 3.43
N VAL A 244 3.92 -13.53 3.11
CA VAL A 244 4.53 -13.17 1.82
C VAL A 244 5.92 -13.78 1.65
N LEU A 245 6.76 -13.78 2.68
CA LEU A 245 8.06 -14.46 2.64
C LEU A 245 7.90 -15.96 2.35
N LEU A 246 7.04 -16.63 3.11
CA LEU A 246 6.86 -18.08 3.04
C LEU A 246 6.20 -18.49 1.74
N LEU A 247 5.21 -17.74 1.24
CA LEU A 247 4.62 -17.96 -0.07
C LEU A 247 5.66 -17.80 -1.18
N THR A 248 6.49 -16.76 -1.13
CA THR A 248 7.58 -16.56 -2.11
C THR A 248 8.52 -17.75 -2.14
N ARG A 249 8.86 -18.29 -0.97
CA ARG A 249 9.75 -19.45 -0.85
C ARG A 249 9.07 -20.76 -1.29
N TRP A 250 7.86 -21.03 -0.82
CA TRP A 250 7.15 -22.28 -1.11
C TRP A 250 6.66 -22.36 -2.55
N PHE A 251 6.33 -21.22 -3.14
CA PHE A 251 5.86 -21.10 -4.52
C PHE A 251 6.92 -20.48 -5.45
N GLU A 252 8.21 -20.64 -5.13
CA GLU A 252 9.32 -20.15 -5.97
C GLU A 252 9.18 -20.67 -7.41
N LYS A 253 8.91 -21.97 -7.62
CA LYS A 253 8.78 -22.54 -8.97
C LYS A 253 7.64 -21.93 -9.80
N PRO A 254 6.41 -21.78 -9.29
CA PRO A 254 5.37 -20.99 -9.95
C PRO A 254 5.80 -19.55 -10.22
N LEU A 255 6.48 -18.91 -9.27
CA LEU A 255 6.93 -17.53 -9.41
C LEU A 255 8.00 -17.36 -10.51
N MET A 256 8.89 -18.33 -10.65
CA MET A 256 9.85 -18.45 -11.74
C MET A 256 9.17 -18.52 -13.12
N SER A 257 7.97 -19.12 -13.18
CA SER A 257 7.17 -19.14 -14.41
C SER A 257 6.67 -17.73 -14.77
N VAL A 258 6.24 -16.95 -13.78
CA VAL A 258 5.83 -15.56 -13.96
C VAL A 258 7.01 -14.70 -14.47
N GLY A 259 8.21 -14.87 -13.89
CA GLY A 259 9.42 -14.18 -14.36
C GLY A 259 9.74 -14.46 -15.83
N LYS A 260 9.60 -15.71 -16.28
CA LYS A 260 9.76 -16.09 -17.69
C LYS A 260 8.72 -15.45 -18.61
N VAL A 261 7.45 -15.43 -18.19
CA VAL A 261 6.36 -14.81 -18.98
C VAL A 261 6.57 -13.31 -19.16
N LEU A 262 7.05 -12.64 -18.11
CA LEU A 262 7.28 -11.19 -18.12
C LEU A 262 8.66 -10.79 -18.65
N ASN A 263 9.53 -11.77 -18.93
CA ASN A 263 10.92 -11.60 -19.34
C ASN A 263 11.73 -10.75 -18.34
N MET A 264 11.72 -11.16 -17.06
CA MET A 264 12.48 -10.53 -15.98
C MET A 264 13.23 -11.58 -15.17
N ASN A 265 14.24 -11.15 -14.40
CA ASN A 265 15.01 -12.06 -13.55
C ASN A 265 14.21 -12.52 -12.31
N ASN A 266 14.72 -13.53 -11.62
CA ASN A 266 14.03 -14.15 -10.47
C ASN A 266 13.87 -13.19 -9.30
N ILE A 267 14.82 -12.27 -9.13
CA ILE A 267 14.82 -11.27 -8.06
C ILE A 267 13.70 -10.26 -8.30
N ALA A 268 13.47 -9.86 -9.55
CA ALA A 268 12.35 -9.01 -9.93
C ALA A 268 11.00 -9.72 -9.74
N ALA A 269 10.91 -11.02 -10.05
CA ALA A 269 9.69 -11.78 -9.78
C ALA A 269 9.41 -11.89 -8.25
N ALA A 270 10.44 -12.13 -7.44
CA ALA A 270 10.35 -12.08 -5.98
C ALA A 270 9.95 -10.69 -5.46
N GLY A 271 10.47 -9.63 -6.07
CA GLY A 271 10.10 -8.25 -5.78
C GLY A 271 8.61 -7.97 -5.93
N MET A 272 7.95 -8.55 -6.94
CA MET A 272 6.51 -8.36 -7.14
C MET A 272 5.70 -9.03 -6.02
N VAL A 273 6.14 -10.20 -5.55
CA VAL A 273 5.46 -10.86 -4.42
C VAL A 273 5.71 -10.08 -3.13
N ALA A 274 6.94 -9.61 -2.92
CA ALA A 274 7.27 -8.75 -1.78
C ALA A 274 6.42 -7.48 -1.74
N THR A 275 6.24 -6.82 -2.89
CA THR A 275 5.42 -5.62 -3.08
C THR A 275 3.99 -5.78 -2.55
N LEU A 276 3.39 -6.97 -2.71
CA LEU A 276 2.03 -7.24 -2.20
C LEU A 276 1.94 -7.09 -0.68
N ALA A 277 3.01 -7.38 0.07
CA ALA A 277 3.10 -7.08 1.50
C ALA A 277 3.55 -5.63 1.73
N ASN A 278 4.70 -5.26 1.19
CA ASN A 278 5.30 -3.95 1.42
C ASN A 278 6.34 -3.62 0.32
N ASN A 279 6.52 -2.33 0.03
CA ASN A 279 7.52 -1.86 -0.92
C ASN A 279 8.96 -1.87 -0.34
N ILE A 280 9.14 -1.79 0.98
CA ILE A 280 10.45 -1.72 1.64
C ILE A 280 11.33 -2.93 1.28
N PRO A 281 10.87 -4.20 1.42
CA PRO A 281 11.69 -5.35 1.03
C PRO A 281 12.01 -5.36 -0.47
N MET A 282 11.05 -4.94 -1.31
CA MET A 282 11.25 -4.84 -2.76
C MET A 282 12.34 -3.82 -3.11
N PHE A 283 12.34 -2.64 -2.47
CA PHE A 283 13.38 -1.62 -2.64
C PHE A 283 14.77 -2.13 -2.24
N GLY A 284 14.86 -2.93 -1.18
CA GLY A 284 16.12 -3.54 -0.74
C GLY A 284 16.78 -4.44 -1.78
N MET A 285 15.98 -5.15 -2.60
CA MET A 285 16.45 -6.02 -3.67
C MET A 285 16.47 -5.37 -5.07
N MET A 286 15.95 -4.15 -5.20
CA MET A 286 15.82 -3.45 -6.49
C MET A 286 17.15 -3.30 -7.24
N LYS A 287 18.27 -3.10 -6.52
CA LYS A 287 19.60 -2.98 -7.15
C LYS A 287 19.99 -4.22 -7.97
N GLN A 288 19.52 -5.39 -7.56
CA GLN A 288 19.84 -6.70 -8.16
C GLN A 288 18.83 -7.11 -9.26
N MET A 289 17.79 -6.30 -9.49
CA MET A 289 16.83 -6.52 -10.57
C MET A 289 17.39 -6.05 -11.92
N ASP A 290 17.02 -6.76 -12.98
CA ASP A 290 17.25 -6.32 -14.35
C ASP A 290 16.41 -5.07 -14.68
N THR A 291 16.80 -4.29 -15.68
CA THR A 291 16.15 -3.01 -16.03
C THR A 291 14.66 -3.15 -16.29
N ARG A 292 14.27 -4.22 -16.99
CA ARG A 292 12.87 -4.52 -17.27
C ARG A 292 12.12 -4.90 -15.99
N GLY A 293 12.72 -5.77 -15.17
CA GLY A 293 12.25 -6.11 -13.83
C GLY A 293 12.01 -4.89 -12.93
N LYS A 294 12.93 -3.92 -12.92
CA LYS A 294 12.80 -2.66 -12.14
C LYS A 294 11.56 -1.86 -12.55
N VAL A 295 11.35 -1.65 -13.86
CA VAL A 295 10.22 -0.85 -14.34
C VAL A 295 8.88 -1.54 -14.05
N ILE A 296 8.80 -2.85 -14.30
CA ILE A 296 7.57 -3.61 -14.03
C ILE A 296 7.26 -3.64 -12.53
N ASN A 297 8.26 -3.83 -11.66
CA ASN A 297 8.06 -3.78 -10.21
C ASN A 297 7.59 -2.42 -9.73
N CYS A 298 8.21 -1.32 -10.20
CA CYS A 298 7.76 0.03 -9.89
C CYS A 298 6.30 0.25 -10.32
N ALA A 299 5.94 -0.09 -11.56
CA ALA A 299 4.56 0.08 -12.04
C ALA A 299 3.56 -0.77 -11.24
N PHE A 300 3.91 -2.03 -10.96
CA PHE A 300 3.09 -2.94 -10.17
C PHE A 300 2.88 -2.41 -8.75
N ALA A 301 3.93 -1.87 -8.12
CA ALA A 301 3.89 -1.34 -6.77
C ALA A 301 2.87 -0.20 -6.59
N VAL A 302 2.68 0.67 -7.59
CA VAL A 302 1.72 1.79 -7.45
C VAL A 302 0.31 1.32 -7.12
N SER A 303 -0.14 0.24 -7.78
CA SER A 303 -1.52 -0.24 -7.63
C SER A 303 -1.64 -1.46 -6.73
N ALA A 304 -0.66 -2.37 -6.75
CA ALA A 304 -0.73 -3.65 -6.04
C ALA A 304 -0.14 -3.60 -4.64
N ALA A 305 0.66 -2.58 -4.31
CA ALA A 305 1.36 -2.57 -3.05
C ALA A 305 0.40 -2.62 -1.85
N PHE A 306 0.84 -3.33 -0.83
CA PHE A 306 0.13 -3.50 0.44
C PHE A 306 -1.24 -4.20 0.31
N ALA A 307 -1.56 -4.80 -0.85
CA ALA A 307 -2.78 -5.57 -1.04
C ALA A 307 -2.91 -6.72 -0.02
N LEU A 308 -1.79 -7.28 0.39
CA LEU A 308 -1.66 -8.31 1.42
C LEU A 308 -0.87 -7.81 2.64
N GLY A 309 -0.78 -6.50 2.85
CA GLY A 309 -0.02 -5.88 3.94
C GLY A 309 -0.75 -4.71 4.56
N ASP A 310 -0.14 -3.53 4.57
CA ASP A 310 -0.61 -2.36 5.35
C ASP A 310 -2.06 -1.96 5.02
N HIS A 311 -2.43 -1.95 3.73
CA HIS A 311 -3.80 -1.63 3.31
C HIS A 311 -4.80 -2.73 3.65
N LEU A 312 -4.38 -4.00 3.68
CA LEU A 312 -5.19 -5.09 4.22
C LEU A 312 -5.38 -4.93 5.71
N GLY A 313 -4.31 -4.65 6.46
CA GLY A 313 -4.38 -4.36 7.89
C GLY A 313 -5.32 -3.20 8.20
N PHE A 314 -5.27 -2.13 7.40
CA PHE A 314 -6.17 -0.99 7.57
C PHE A 314 -7.62 -1.37 7.28
N ALA A 315 -7.88 -2.12 6.20
CA ALA A 315 -9.21 -2.62 5.88
C ALA A 315 -9.72 -3.57 6.97
N ALA A 316 -8.87 -4.44 7.51
CA ALA A 316 -9.25 -5.35 8.59
C ALA A 316 -9.55 -4.61 9.91
N ALA A 317 -8.85 -3.51 10.18
CA ALA A 317 -9.09 -2.68 11.35
C ALA A 317 -10.39 -1.87 11.21
N ASN A 318 -10.59 -1.19 10.06
CA ASN A 318 -11.60 -0.14 9.95
C ASN A 318 -12.81 -0.52 9.08
N MET A 319 -12.66 -1.45 8.13
CA MET A 319 -13.68 -1.79 7.14
C MET A 319 -13.59 -3.26 6.70
N ASN A 320 -13.78 -4.20 7.63
CA ASN A 320 -13.62 -5.64 7.39
C ASN A 320 -14.36 -6.15 6.15
N ALA A 321 -15.56 -5.62 5.89
CA ALA A 321 -16.37 -5.98 4.73
C ALA A 321 -15.72 -5.62 3.38
N MET A 322 -14.78 -4.67 3.36
CA MET A 322 -14.08 -4.18 2.16
C MET A 322 -12.76 -4.90 1.86
N ILE A 323 -12.32 -5.86 2.69
CA ILE A 323 -11.04 -6.58 2.48
C ILE A 323 -10.97 -7.20 1.09
N PHE A 324 -11.93 -8.06 0.73
CA PHE A 324 -11.93 -8.72 -0.57
C PHE A 324 -12.09 -7.76 -1.76
N PRO A 325 -13.05 -6.81 -1.77
CA PRO A 325 -13.11 -5.75 -2.78
C PRO A 325 -11.79 -4.99 -2.97
N MET A 326 -11.13 -4.63 -1.86
CA MET A 326 -9.86 -3.90 -1.88
C MET A 326 -8.73 -4.72 -2.50
N ILE A 327 -8.60 -6.00 -2.12
CA ILE A 327 -7.61 -6.91 -2.71
C ILE A 327 -7.83 -7.05 -4.22
N VAL A 328 -9.08 -7.30 -4.64
CA VAL A 328 -9.39 -7.45 -6.07
C VAL A 328 -9.05 -6.19 -6.85
N GLY A 329 -9.45 -5.02 -6.33
CA GLY A 329 -9.14 -3.74 -6.97
C GLY A 329 -7.64 -3.51 -7.12
N LYS A 330 -6.85 -3.76 -6.05
CA LYS A 330 -5.40 -3.62 -6.09
C LYS A 330 -4.71 -4.59 -7.05
N LEU A 331 -5.12 -5.86 -7.04
CA LEU A 331 -4.53 -6.87 -7.92
C LEU A 331 -4.86 -6.57 -9.39
N ILE A 332 -6.09 -6.15 -9.71
CA ILE A 332 -6.46 -5.77 -11.08
C ILE A 332 -5.73 -4.50 -11.52
N GLY A 333 -5.64 -3.49 -10.66
CA GLY A 333 -4.83 -2.29 -10.91
C GLY A 333 -3.35 -2.63 -11.14
N GLY A 334 -2.80 -3.57 -10.35
CA GLY A 334 -1.43 -4.07 -10.51
C GLY A 334 -1.19 -4.82 -11.81
N VAL A 335 -2.05 -5.79 -12.14
CA VAL A 335 -1.94 -6.57 -13.38
C VAL A 335 -2.05 -5.67 -14.62
N THR A 336 -2.95 -4.69 -14.57
CA THR A 336 -3.06 -3.71 -15.66
C THR A 336 -1.84 -2.79 -15.72
N ALA A 337 -1.25 -2.41 -14.58
CA ALA A 337 0.01 -1.65 -14.53
C ALA A 337 1.17 -2.42 -15.17
N ILE A 338 1.25 -3.74 -14.96
CA ILE A 338 2.21 -4.61 -15.65
C ILE A 338 1.98 -4.53 -17.17
N GLY A 339 0.73 -4.63 -17.63
CA GLY A 339 0.38 -4.52 -19.05
C GLY A 339 0.84 -3.21 -19.67
N VAL A 340 0.57 -2.08 -19.01
CA VAL A 340 1.01 -0.74 -19.45
C VAL A 340 2.53 -0.64 -19.45
N ALA A 341 3.20 -1.10 -18.38
CA ALA A 341 4.66 -1.09 -18.29
C ALA A 341 5.32 -1.93 -19.40
N MET A 342 4.73 -3.07 -19.76
CA MET A 342 5.21 -3.93 -20.85
C MET A 342 5.06 -3.28 -22.23
N MET A 343 4.09 -2.38 -22.42
CA MET A 343 3.96 -1.60 -23.66
C MET A 343 4.98 -0.47 -23.74
N LEU A 344 5.36 0.10 -22.60
CA LEU A 344 6.30 1.23 -22.53
C LEU A 344 7.77 0.80 -22.54
N VAL A 345 8.08 -0.41 -22.07
CA VAL A 345 9.45 -0.94 -22.03
C VAL A 345 9.69 -1.93 -23.18
N PRO A 346 10.58 -1.61 -24.14
CA PRO A 346 10.95 -2.52 -25.22
C PRO A 346 11.39 -3.90 -24.69
N LYS A 347 11.11 -4.95 -25.47
CA LYS A 347 11.69 -6.27 -25.22
C LYS A 347 13.16 -6.23 -25.68
N ASP A 348 14.04 -6.13 -24.69
CA ASP A 348 15.48 -6.38 -24.68
C ASP A 348 16.45 -5.21 -24.99
N ASP A 349 17.47 -5.13 -24.13
CA ASP A 349 18.88 -5.09 -24.52
C ASP A 349 19.63 -6.10 -23.63
N ALA A 350 19.60 -7.38 -24.02
CA ALA A 350 20.39 -8.45 -23.40
C ALA A 350 21.92 -8.27 -23.60
N THR A 351 22.32 -7.22 -24.30
CA THR A 351 23.68 -6.79 -24.62
C THR A 351 24.26 -5.82 -23.59
N ALA A 352 23.44 -5.05 -22.87
CA ALA A 352 23.93 -4.06 -21.90
C ALA A 352 24.48 -4.70 -20.60
N THR A 353 24.01 -5.90 -20.25
CA THR A 353 24.39 -6.59 -19.01
C THR A 353 25.81 -7.16 -19.04
N LYS A 354 26.43 -7.31 -20.21
CA LYS A 354 27.84 -7.73 -20.31
C LYS A 354 28.80 -6.57 -20.06
N THR A 355 28.46 -5.37 -20.54
CA THR A 355 29.34 -4.20 -20.45
C THR A 355 29.45 -3.63 -19.03
N GLU A 356 28.39 -3.69 -18.22
CA GLU A 356 28.45 -3.26 -16.81
C GLU A 356 29.16 -4.26 -15.89
N ALA A 357 29.06 -5.57 -16.17
CA ALA A 357 29.76 -6.61 -15.42
C ALA A 357 31.27 -6.61 -15.71
N GLU A 358 31.68 -6.28 -16.94
CA GLU A 358 33.09 -6.12 -17.33
C GLU A 358 33.68 -4.76 -16.90
N ALA A 359 32.84 -3.75 -16.65
CA ALA A 359 33.28 -2.44 -16.13
C ALA A 359 33.44 -2.42 -14.59
N GLN A 360 33.01 -3.48 -13.89
CA GLN A 360 33.10 -3.61 -12.43
C GLN A 360 33.98 -4.78 -11.96
N SER A 361 34.66 -5.48 -12.88
CA SER A 361 35.72 -6.46 -12.59
C SER A 361 37.11 -5.84 -12.69
#